data_AF-A0A538NIV7-F1
#
_entry.id   AF-A0A538NIV7-F1
#
_cell.length_a   1.000
_cell.length_b   1.000
_cell.length_c   1.000
_cell.angle_alpha   90.00
_cell.angle_beta   90.00
_cell.angle_gamma   90.00
#
_symmetry.space_group_name_H-M   'P 1'
#
loop_
_entity.id
_entity.type
_entity.pdbx_description
1 polymer ?
#
loop_
_entity_poly.entity_id
_entity_poly.type
_entity_poly.pdbx_seq_one_letter_code
_entity_poly.pdbx_strand_id
1 'polypeptide(L)'
;MHTSNALDPQSPQARVIYDLGIVSTIVFILVFVIVTGAIVYAIFRFRGRDGDLEPKQIAGNKRVEMIWTAIPLLIVVFLFALTITP
;
A
#
# COMPACT_ATOMS: atom_id res chain seq x y z
N MET A 1 1.27 13.86 -34.81
CA MET A 1 1.97 14.34 -33.60
C MET A 1 2.31 13.11 -32.78
N HIS A 2 3.59 12.83 -32.50
CA HIS A 2 3.94 11.81 -31.51
C HIS A 2 3.51 12.34 -30.14
N THR A 3 2.49 11.73 -29.55
CA THR A 3 1.97 12.13 -28.24
C THR A 3 2.88 11.60 -27.14
N SER A 4 3.87 12.40 -26.72
CA SER A 4 4.61 12.11 -25.48
C SER A 4 3.65 12.11 -24.30
N ASN A 5 3.71 11.05 -23.50
CA ASN A 5 2.95 10.90 -22.26
C ASN A 5 3.79 10.16 -21.21
N ALA A 6 3.29 10.12 -19.97
CA ALA A 6 4.01 9.57 -18.83
C ALA A 6 4.29 8.05 -18.93
N LEU A 7 3.58 7.33 -19.81
CA LEU A 7 3.73 5.88 -20.00
C LEU A 7 4.62 5.53 -21.21
N ASP A 8 5.14 6.52 -21.93
CA ASP A 8 5.97 6.35 -23.12
C ASP A 8 7.25 7.21 -23.02
N PRO A 9 8.28 6.77 -22.25
CA PRO A 9 9.46 7.57 -21.96
C PRO A 9 10.37 7.76 -23.18
N GLN A 10 10.55 9.02 -23.61
CA GLN A 10 11.32 9.41 -24.80
C GLN A 10 12.76 9.91 -24.50
N SER A 11 13.17 9.98 -23.23
CA SER A 11 14.53 10.38 -22.83
C SER A 11 15.09 9.47 -21.74
N PRO A 12 16.43 9.41 -21.55
CA PRO A 12 17.02 8.64 -20.45
C PRO A 12 16.47 9.06 -19.08
N GLN A 13 16.25 10.35 -18.85
CA GLN A 13 15.69 10.86 -17.60
C GLN A 13 14.23 10.43 -17.41
N ALA A 14 13.43 10.46 -18.48
CA ALA A 14 12.05 9.99 -18.44
C ALA A 14 11.97 8.48 -18.15
N ARG A 15 12.95 7.70 -18.63
CA ARG A 15 13.01 6.25 -18.40
C ARG A 15 13.25 5.93 -16.93
N VAL A 16 14.17 6.63 -16.27
CA VAL A 16 14.41 6.45 -14.81
C VAL A 16 13.16 6.75 -14.00
N ILE A 17 12.45 7.83 -14.33
CA ILE A 17 11.18 8.19 -13.66
C ILE A 17 10.11 7.13 -13.91
N TYR A 18 9.99 6.65 -15.16
CA TYR A 18 9.04 5.61 -15.53
C TYR A 18 9.31 4.31 -14.76
N ASP A 19 10.55 3.85 -14.71
CA ASP A 19 10.93 2.61 -14.02
C ASP A 19 10.63 2.69 -12.51
N LEU A 20 10.95 3.82 -11.87
CA LEU A 20 10.58 4.09 -10.47
C LEU A 20 9.05 4.13 -10.28
N GLY A 21 8.34 4.71 -11.23
CA GLY A 21 6.88 4.76 -11.25
C GLY A 21 6.25 3.37 -11.34
N ILE A 22 6.81 2.46 -12.15
CA ILE A 22 6.37 1.07 -12.23
C ILE A 22 6.58 0.35 -10.90
N VAL A 23 7.77 0.47 -10.30
CA VAL A 23 8.06 -0.14 -8.99
C VAL A 23 7.08 0.38 -7.92
N SER A 24 6.88 1.69 -7.85
CA SER A 24 5.96 2.33 -6.90
C SER A 24 4.51 1.86 -7.12
N THR A 25 4.08 1.75 -8.38
CA THR A 25 2.73 1.29 -8.74
C THR A 25 2.49 -0.14 -8.27
N ILE A 26 3.47 -1.05 -8.44
CA ILE A 26 3.38 -2.42 -7.97
C ILE A 26 3.23 -2.47 -6.45
N VAL A 27 4.05 -1.69 -5.72
CA VAL A 27 3.97 -1.59 -4.26
C VAL A 27 2.60 -1.08 -3.81
N PHE A 28 2.06 -0.05 -4.46
CA PHE A 28 0.75 0.51 -4.12
C PHE A 28 -0.40 -0.45 -4.40
N ILE A 29 -0.35 -1.21 -5.51
CA ILE A 29 -1.33 -2.27 -5.77
C ILE A 29 -1.27 -3.32 -4.66
N LEU A 30 -0.08 -3.75 -4.23
CA LEU A 30 0.07 -4.73 -3.16
C LEU A 30 -0.52 -4.22 -1.84
N VAL A 31 -0.23 -2.98 -1.44
CA VAL A 31 -0.81 -2.35 -0.25
C VAL A 31 -2.33 -2.26 -0.38
N PHE A 32 -2.83 -1.82 -1.53
CA PHE A 32 -4.26 -1.70 -1.81
C PHE A 32 -4.98 -3.04 -1.65
N VAL A 33 -4.43 -4.11 -2.22
CA VAL A 33 -5.01 -5.47 -2.13
C VAL A 33 -5.03 -5.96 -0.68
N ILE A 34 -3.96 -5.76 0.09
CA ILE A 34 -3.89 -6.19 1.49
C ILE A 34 -4.91 -5.42 2.35
N VAL A 35 -4.95 -4.09 2.24
CA VAL A 35 -5.83 -3.25 3.06
C VAL A 35 -7.29 -3.49 2.69
N THR A 36 -7.61 -3.44 1.39
CA THR A 36 -8.96 -3.71 0.89
C THR A 36 -9.40 -5.12 1.25
N GLY A 37 -8.53 -6.11 1.09
CA GLY A 37 -8.80 -7.50 1.46
C GLY A 37 -9.09 -7.66 2.96
N ALA A 38 -8.32 -7.00 3.83
CA ALA A 38 -8.56 -7.02 5.27
C ALA A 38 -9.89 -6.37 5.67
N ILE A 39 -10.25 -5.25 5.03
CA ILE A 39 -11.54 -4.58 5.24
C ILE A 39 -12.69 -5.46 4.76
N VAL A 40 -12.60 -5.99 3.54
CA VAL A 40 -13.61 -6.89 2.97
C VAL A 40 -13.80 -8.12 3.85
N TYR A 41 -12.71 -8.74 4.28
CA TYR A 41 -12.74 -9.84 5.24
C TYR A 41 -13.45 -9.44 6.53
N ALA A 42 -13.11 -8.28 7.11
CA ALA A 42 -13.72 -7.82 8.35
C ALA A 42 -15.23 -7.59 8.20
N ILE A 43 -15.66 -6.97 7.11
CA ILE A 43 -17.08 -6.73 6.80
C ILE A 43 -17.87 -8.04 6.74
N PHE A 44 -17.34 -9.05 6.04
CA PHE A 44 -18.05 -10.32 5.90
C PHE A 44 -17.96 -11.20 7.14
N ARG A 45 -16.80 -11.22 7.82
CA ARG A 45 -16.53 -12.11 8.95
C ARG A 45 -17.16 -11.65 10.25
N PHE A 46 -17.17 -10.33 10.50
CA PHE A 46 -17.67 -9.71 11.74
C PHE A 46 -18.99 -8.98 11.53
N ARG A 47 -19.76 -9.38 10.51
CA ARG A 47 -21.12 -8.87 10.29
C ARG A 47 -22.02 -9.30 11.44
N GLY A 48 -22.49 -8.33 12.22
CA GLY A 48 -23.42 -8.58 13.32
C GLY A 48 -24.76 -9.15 12.85
N ARG A 49 -25.38 -9.97 13.69
CA ARG A 49 -26.68 -10.60 13.50
C ARG A 49 -27.57 -10.38 14.72
N ASP A 50 -28.88 -10.49 14.51
CA ASP A 50 -29.85 -10.37 15.59
C ASP A 50 -29.62 -11.49 16.62
N GLY A 51 -29.50 -11.09 17.90
CA GLY A 51 -29.21 -12.00 19.01
C GLY A 51 -27.73 -12.25 19.28
N ASP A 52 -26.80 -11.62 18.55
CA ASP A 52 -25.38 -11.68 18.88
C ASP A 52 -25.10 -11.00 20.23
N LEU A 53 -24.21 -11.63 21.02
CA LEU A 53 -23.72 -11.05 22.27
C LEU A 53 -22.80 -9.85 21.99
N GLU A 54 -22.67 -8.96 22.97
CA GLU A 54 -21.73 -7.84 22.87
C GLU A 54 -20.29 -8.35 22.60
N PRO A 55 -19.59 -7.79 21.59
CA PRO A 55 -18.23 -8.19 21.28
C PRO A 55 -17.26 -7.77 22.39
N LYS A 56 -16.18 -8.55 22.54
CA LYS A 56 -15.11 -8.25 23.49
C LYS A 56 -14.52 -6.85 23.22
N GLN A 57 -14.59 -5.98 24.23
CA GLN A 57 -14.00 -4.65 24.17
C GLN A 57 -12.48 -4.73 24.30
N ILE A 58 -11.77 -4.70 23.18
CA ILE A 58 -10.30 -4.71 23.14
C ILE A 58 -9.84 -3.29 22.85
N ALA A 59 -9.21 -2.64 23.83
CA ALA A 59 -8.80 -1.23 23.72
C ALA A 59 -7.65 -0.97 22.73
N GLY A 60 -6.86 -1.98 22.37
CA GLY A 60 -5.76 -1.85 21.42
C GLY A 60 -4.76 -2.99 21.48
N ASN A 61 -3.72 -2.92 20.65
CA ASN A 61 -2.64 -3.90 20.63
C ASN A 61 -1.33 -3.23 20.18
N LYS A 62 -0.51 -2.85 21.16
CA LYS A 62 0.79 -2.17 20.94
C LYS A 62 1.70 -2.89 19.94
N ARG A 63 1.67 -4.23 19.92
CA ARG A 63 2.50 -5.02 19.00
C ARG A 63 2.01 -4.86 17.56
N VAL A 64 0.71 -4.93 17.36
CA VAL A 64 0.09 -4.74 16.04
C VAL A 64 0.27 -3.30 15.57
N GLU A 65 0.12 -2.34 16.48
CA GLU A 65 0.37 -0.91 16.24
C GLU A 65 1.79 -0.64 15.75
N MET A 66 2.78 -1.24 16.41
CA MET A 66 4.18 -1.12 16.01
C MET A 66 4.44 -1.73 14.63
N ILE A 67 3.88 -2.92 14.36
CA ILE A 67 4.06 -3.62 13.08
C ILE A 67 3.47 -2.82 11.92
N TRP A 68 2.21 -2.37 12.05
CA TRP A 68 1.56 -1.62 10.96
C TRP A 68 2.16 -0.24 10.75
N THR A 69 2.94 0.30 11.70
CA THR A 69 3.62 1.59 11.56
C THR A 69 5.00 1.40 10.92
N ALA A 70 5.71 0.35 11.34
CA ALA A 70 7.02 0.01 10.80
C ALA A 70 6.95 -0.40 9.33
N ILE A 71 5.93 -1.15 8.91
CA ILE A 71 5.82 -1.61 7.51
C ILE A 71 5.72 -0.44 6.50
N PRO A 72 4.78 0.52 6.63
CA PRO A 72 4.74 1.70 5.76
C PRO A 72 6.01 2.53 5.80
N LEU A 73 6.63 2.68 6.98
CA LEU A 73 7.89 3.39 7.13
C LEU A 73 9.00 2.72 6.28
N LEU A 74 9.15 1.40 6.38
CA LEU A 74 10.15 0.64 5.62
C LEU A 74 9.88 0.72 4.11
N ILE A 75 8.62 0.69 3.69
CA ILE A 75 8.25 0.85 2.28
C ILE A 75 8.70 2.22 1.76
N VAL A 76 8.43 3.30 2.50
CA VAL A 76 8.85 4.66 2.10
C VAL A 76 10.37 4.78 2.08
N VAL A 77 11.08 4.26 3.08
CA VAL A 77 12.55 4.25 3.11
C VAL A 77 13.14 3.52 1.90
N PHE A 78 12.55 2.38 1.53
CA PHE A 78 12.96 1.62 0.35
C PHE A 78 12.75 2.41 -0.96
N LEU A 79 11.57 3.00 -1.16
CA LEU A 79 11.29 3.82 -2.35
C LEU A 79 12.19 5.07 -2.39
N PHE A 80 12.45 5.68 -1.23
CA PHE A 80 13.37 6.81 -1.12
C PHE A 80 14.78 6.41 -1.52
N ALA A 81 15.28 5.26 -1.07
CA ALA A 81 16.58 4.74 -1.48
C ALA A 81 16.67 4.56 -3.01
N LEU A 82 15.64 4.00 -3.65
CA LEU A 82 15.57 3.89 -5.11
C LEU A 82 15.54 5.26 -5.82
N THR A 83 14.96 6.27 -5.18
CA THR A 83 14.85 7.63 -5.75
C THR A 83 16.19 8.36 -5.77
N ILE A 84 17.02 8.18 -4.74
CA ILE A 84 18.30 8.88 -4.60
C ILE A 84 19.49 8.09 -5.14
N THR A 85 19.29 6.81 -5.49
CA THR A 85 20.34 6.00 -6.10
C THR A 85 20.53 6.46 -7.55
N PRO A 86 21.77 6.78 -7.96
CA PRO A 86 22.08 7.33 -9.28
C PRO A 86 21.92 6.30 -10.41
#